data_AF-A0A973PZQ2-F1
#
_entry.id   AF-A0A973PZQ2-F1
#
_cell.length_a   1.000
_cell.length_b   1.000
_cell.length_c   1.000
_cell.angle_alpha   90.00
_cell.angle_beta   90.00
_cell.angle_gamma   90.00
#
_symmetry.space_group_name_H-M   'P 1'
#
loop_
_entity.id
_entity.type
_entity.pdbx_description
1 polymer ?
#
loop_
_entity_poly.entity_id
_entity_poly.type
_entity_poly.pdbx_seq_one_letter_code
_entity_poly.pdbx_strand_id
1 'polypeptide(L)'
;MPQQQLGQGPLGAGRPVPVPTRPDDDGSPPARFVGWLGGLGCAAAGYGVFQFLFEVLPDSISGRPATYLIAGVSGLGTATITWLAAGLLRSRTAERSARAATAPAAAARPAPGPLPQVLAAAYDTLAGQLAAVDDPACGRLTGWSHSLGESTPVRPTSVGTAYGLHIVLDLCVPDGRLSTGELVDTLWRLRLPDGGWSARSQGPEARPEVTALVLGALARAGVSPDQLAPEVAGCEARFTPALDSAGRESTHVVTTVLRGLLRAAPRSALLPVLRDTLVEGARGDDRRGGLRCWSYRLGAPNGRPSPLHTAQAVVALERAARVLGENAAARAAREDGERWLLACPEASHDTCGDLENLREEIRRPRTGDPSRHEVLNVRHFTAAWVARALLSPGTQEVARADGLDAPWRERLEGAVAAVWARQTGGIWTWDQSDTTGLRQPMWMTYQGLSALRAHAVWMCQPDH
;
A
#
# COMPACT_ATOMS: atom_id res chain seq x y z
N MET A 1 -20.94 11.06 84.30
CA MET A 1 -21.79 12.02 83.59
C MET A 1 -22.43 11.32 82.38
N PRO A 2 -23.69 11.61 82.08
CA PRO A 2 -24.64 10.62 81.57
C PRO A 2 -25.11 10.89 80.14
N GLN A 3 -25.74 9.84 79.56
CA GLN A 3 -26.90 9.86 78.66
C GLN A 3 -26.69 10.46 77.24
N GLN A 4 -27.26 9.92 76.16
CA GLN A 4 -28.46 9.10 76.05
C GLN A 4 -28.47 8.38 74.69
N GLN A 5 -28.71 7.08 74.71
CA GLN A 5 -29.33 6.34 73.60
C GLN A 5 -30.80 6.78 73.49
N LEU A 6 -31.38 6.69 72.30
CA LEU A 6 -32.73 6.14 72.08
C LEU A 6 -32.87 5.79 70.60
N GLY A 7 -33.02 4.49 70.33
CA GLY A 7 -33.57 3.98 69.07
C GLY A 7 -35.06 3.72 69.23
N GLN A 8 -35.78 3.64 68.11
CA GLN A 8 -36.97 2.81 67.88
C GLN A 8 -37.52 3.09 66.47
N GLY A 9 -37.57 2.08 65.60
CA GLY A 9 -38.61 2.00 64.55
C GLY A 9 -39.83 1.25 65.11
N PRO A 10 -40.68 0.62 64.28
CA PRO A 10 -41.20 0.96 62.96
C PRO A 10 -42.76 1.04 62.98
N LEU A 11 -43.40 1.68 62.01
CA LEU A 11 -44.82 1.42 61.67
C LEU A 11 -44.98 1.47 60.15
N GLY A 12 -45.55 0.39 59.60
CA GLY A 12 -45.70 0.17 58.17
C GLY A 12 -47.06 0.53 57.60
N ALA A 13 -47.26 -0.01 56.40
CA ALA A 13 -48.45 -0.04 55.55
C ALA A 13 -48.71 1.20 54.67
N GLY A 14 -48.62 1.01 53.35
CA GLY A 14 -49.16 1.97 52.37
C GLY A 14 -48.60 1.85 50.96
N ARG A 15 -48.96 0.81 50.22
CA ARG A 15 -48.93 0.76 48.74
C ARG A 15 -50.40 0.79 48.26
N PRO A 16 -50.74 1.20 47.03
CA PRO A 16 -50.33 2.34 46.19
C PRO A 16 -51.54 3.15 45.66
N VAL A 17 -51.42 4.45 45.31
CA VAL A 17 -52.12 5.03 44.13
C VAL A 17 -51.43 6.35 43.68
N PRO A 18 -51.75 6.92 42.50
CA PRO A 18 -50.83 7.14 41.39
C PRO A 18 -50.30 8.59 41.32
N VAL A 19 -49.06 8.76 40.86
CA VAL A 19 -48.53 10.09 40.55
C VAL A 19 -49.03 10.52 39.16
N PRO A 20 -49.47 11.78 38.96
CA PRO A 20 -50.07 12.23 37.72
C PRO A 20 -49.03 12.36 36.61
N THR A 21 -49.40 11.87 35.43
CA THR A 21 -48.76 12.13 34.14
C THR A 21 -48.66 13.63 33.87
N ARG A 22 -47.43 14.11 33.65
CA ARG A 22 -47.14 15.39 32.99
C ARG A 22 -46.41 15.07 31.67
N PRO A 23 -46.75 15.76 30.57
CA PRO A 23 -46.23 15.45 29.24
C PRO A 23 -44.85 16.08 29.09
N ASP A 24 -43.83 15.27 28.80
CA ASP A 24 -42.60 15.77 28.22
C ASP A 24 -42.72 15.65 26.70
N ASP A 25 -42.98 16.83 26.14
CA ASP A 25 -42.93 17.18 24.74
C ASP A 25 -41.48 17.12 24.23
N ASP A 26 -41.39 16.73 22.96
CA ASP A 26 -40.45 17.19 21.96
C ASP A 26 -38.93 16.91 22.08
N GLY A 27 -38.51 16.02 21.18
CA GLY A 27 -37.78 16.53 20.02
C GLY A 27 -36.28 16.32 20.04
N SER A 28 -35.83 15.15 19.57
CA SER A 28 -34.50 15.02 18.97
C SER A 28 -34.54 15.43 17.48
N PRO A 29 -34.01 16.60 17.10
CA PRO A 29 -33.33 16.76 15.83
C PRO A 29 -31.83 17.02 16.09
N PRO A 30 -30.94 16.26 15.43
CA PRO A 30 -30.10 16.94 14.46
C PRO A 30 -29.93 16.21 13.13
N ALA A 31 -30.51 15.01 12.94
CA ALA A 31 -30.29 14.25 11.69
C ALA A 31 -31.00 14.88 10.46
N ARG A 32 -32.18 15.48 10.65
CA ARG A 32 -32.92 16.15 9.54
C ARG A 32 -32.30 17.49 9.14
N PHE A 33 -31.70 18.23 10.08
CA PHE A 33 -31.12 19.54 9.81
C PHE A 33 -29.81 19.45 8.99
N VAL A 34 -28.98 18.43 9.24
CA VAL A 34 -27.75 18.18 8.47
C VAL A 34 -28.04 17.67 7.06
N GLY A 35 -29.13 16.90 6.87
CA GLY A 35 -29.60 16.48 5.54
C GLY A 35 -30.11 17.64 4.67
N TRP A 36 -30.73 18.64 5.30
CA TRP A 36 -31.27 19.82 4.60
C TRP A 36 -30.17 20.78 4.11
N LEU A 37 -29.12 21.00 4.93
CA LEU A 37 -27.96 21.82 4.54
C LEU A 37 -27.15 21.22 3.37
N GLY A 38 -27.09 19.89 3.25
CA GLY A 38 -26.48 19.22 2.09
C GLY A 38 -27.25 19.43 0.78
N GLY A 39 -28.55 19.76 0.83
CA GLY A 39 -29.35 20.13 -0.34
C GLY A 39 -29.02 21.53 -0.87
N LEU A 40 -28.67 22.47 0.02
CA LEU A 40 -28.32 23.85 -0.34
C LEU A 40 -27.02 23.93 -1.14
N GLY A 41 -26.05 23.03 -0.89
CA GLY A 41 -24.80 22.98 -1.65
C GLY A 41 -24.98 22.65 -3.13
N CYS A 42 -25.96 21.81 -3.48
CA CYS A 42 -26.25 21.46 -4.87
C CYS A 42 -26.92 22.62 -5.61
N ALA A 43 -27.86 23.30 -4.96
CA ALA A 43 -28.49 24.50 -5.49
C ALA A 43 -27.48 25.65 -5.67
N ALA A 44 -26.56 25.83 -4.71
CA ALA A 44 -25.50 26.83 -4.79
C ALA A 44 -24.54 26.55 -5.96
N ALA A 45 -24.15 25.30 -6.20
CA ALA A 45 -23.33 24.92 -7.35
C ALA A 45 -24.03 25.20 -8.69
N GLY A 46 -25.33 24.84 -8.79
CA GLY A 46 -26.12 25.15 -9.98
C GLY A 46 -26.30 26.65 -10.20
N TYR A 47 -26.53 27.42 -9.14
CA TYR A 47 -26.64 28.87 -9.21
C TYR A 47 -25.33 29.54 -9.62
N GLY A 48 -24.18 29.04 -9.13
CA GLY A 48 -22.86 29.52 -9.56
C GLY A 48 -22.62 29.34 -11.06
N VAL A 49 -22.99 28.19 -11.62
CA VAL A 49 -22.89 27.94 -13.07
C VAL A 49 -23.87 28.80 -13.86
N PHE A 50 -25.09 28.99 -13.36
CA PHE A 50 -26.06 29.91 -13.97
C PHE A 50 -25.49 31.33 -14.06
N GLN A 51 -25.00 31.89 -12.95
CA GLN A 51 -24.43 33.24 -12.90
C GLN A 51 -23.24 33.38 -13.85
N PHE A 52 -22.29 32.44 -13.79
CA PHE A 52 -21.12 32.46 -14.66
C PHE A 52 -21.48 32.45 -16.15
N LEU A 53 -22.37 31.56 -16.58
CA LEU A 53 -22.77 31.49 -17.98
C LEU A 53 -23.61 32.70 -18.40
N PHE A 54 -24.40 33.26 -17.48
CA PHE A 54 -25.17 34.46 -17.76
C PHE A 54 -24.26 35.68 -18.01
N GLU A 55 -23.10 35.76 -17.36
CA GLU A 55 -22.11 36.83 -17.56
C GLU A 55 -21.20 36.61 -18.78
N VAL A 56 -20.89 35.36 -19.12
CA VAL A 56 -19.86 35.02 -20.13
C VAL A 56 -20.44 34.75 -21.53
N LEU A 57 -21.73 34.41 -21.64
CA LEU A 57 -22.34 34.14 -22.95
C LEU A 57 -22.44 35.43 -23.79
N PRO A 58 -21.94 35.41 -25.04
CA PRO A 58 -21.92 36.59 -25.89
C PRO A 58 -23.32 37.00 -26.35
N ASP A 59 -23.54 38.31 -26.51
CA ASP A 59 -24.81 38.91 -26.96
C ASP A 59 -25.27 38.45 -28.36
N SER A 60 -24.39 37.78 -29.12
CA SER A 60 -24.69 37.22 -30.43
C SER A 60 -25.60 35.98 -30.40
N ILE A 61 -25.84 35.39 -29.23
CA ILE A 61 -26.74 34.24 -29.06
C ILE A 61 -28.19 34.76 -28.98
N SER A 62 -28.85 34.85 -30.14
CA SER A 62 -30.32 34.94 -30.36
C SER A 62 -31.20 35.71 -29.33
N GLY A 63 -30.64 36.70 -28.64
CA GLY A 63 -31.29 37.56 -27.66
C GLY A 63 -31.31 37.02 -26.22
N ARG A 64 -31.59 37.92 -25.26
CA ARG A 64 -31.68 37.62 -23.81
C ARG A 64 -32.44 36.33 -23.44
N PRO A 65 -33.56 35.96 -24.08
CA PRO A 65 -34.27 34.72 -23.76
C PRO A 65 -33.42 33.46 -23.95
N ALA A 66 -32.56 33.43 -24.97
CA ALA A 66 -31.67 32.31 -25.24
C ALA A 66 -30.56 32.19 -24.19
N THR A 67 -29.99 33.31 -23.74
CA THR A 67 -29.00 33.35 -22.65
C THR A 67 -29.58 32.83 -21.34
N TYR A 68 -30.79 33.26 -20.97
CA TYR A 68 -31.48 32.74 -19.77
C TYR A 68 -31.78 31.25 -19.89
N LEU A 69 -32.18 30.77 -21.08
CA LEU A 69 -32.46 29.36 -21.29
C LEU A 69 -31.19 28.50 -21.16
N ILE A 70 -30.08 28.90 -21.79
CA ILE A 70 -28.81 28.16 -21.73
C ILE A 70 -28.24 28.15 -20.32
N ALA A 71 -28.17 29.32 -19.67
CA ALA A 71 -27.67 29.44 -18.31
C ALA A 71 -28.57 28.66 -17.34
N GLY A 72 -29.90 28.75 -17.52
CA GLY A 72 -30.90 28.07 -16.71
C GLY A 72 -30.80 26.55 -16.79
N VAL A 73 -30.77 26.00 -18.02
CA VAL A 73 -30.64 24.55 -18.26
C VAL A 73 -29.30 24.04 -17.71
N SER A 74 -28.21 24.78 -17.91
CA SER A 74 -26.87 24.39 -17.43
C SER A 74 -26.76 24.42 -15.91
N GLY A 75 -27.33 25.44 -15.26
CA GLY A 75 -27.39 25.53 -13.80
C GLY A 75 -28.23 24.41 -13.18
N LEU A 76 -29.43 24.14 -13.73
CA LEU A 76 -30.29 23.04 -13.30
C LEU A 76 -29.62 21.67 -13.51
N GLY A 77 -28.96 21.46 -14.66
CA GLY A 77 -28.19 20.26 -14.94
C GLY A 77 -27.08 20.04 -13.91
N THR A 78 -26.32 21.10 -13.61
CA THR A 78 -25.23 21.05 -12.61
C THR A 78 -25.75 20.74 -11.20
N ALA A 79 -26.83 21.39 -10.77
CA ALA A 79 -27.46 21.10 -9.49
C ALA A 79 -27.92 19.64 -9.39
N THR A 80 -28.54 19.13 -10.46
CA THR A 80 -29.05 17.75 -10.52
C THR A 80 -27.91 16.73 -10.47
N ILE A 81 -26.84 16.93 -11.25
CA ILE A 81 -25.66 16.06 -11.25
C ILE A 81 -24.99 16.05 -9.87
N THR A 82 -24.83 17.22 -9.26
CA THR A 82 -24.23 17.34 -7.92
C THR A 82 -25.08 16.64 -6.87
N TRP A 83 -26.41 16.77 -6.96
CA TRP A 83 -27.36 16.10 -6.08
C TRP A 83 -27.31 14.57 -6.23
N LEU A 84 -27.27 14.06 -7.46
CA LEU A 84 -27.12 12.63 -7.75
C LEU A 84 -25.78 12.09 -7.26
N ALA A 85 -24.68 12.83 -7.47
CA ALA A 85 -23.35 12.46 -6.98
C ALA A 85 -23.30 12.40 -5.44
N ALA A 86 -23.88 13.39 -4.77
CA ALA A 86 -24.04 13.39 -3.32
C ALA A 86 -24.94 12.24 -2.84
N GLY A 87 -26.01 11.91 -3.59
CA GLY A 87 -26.86 10.75 -3.36
C GLY A 87 -26.10 9.42 -3.46
N LEU A 88 -25.28 9.26 -4.50
CA LEU A 88 -24.42 8.07 -4.70
C LEU A 88 -23.33 7.95 -3.63
N LEU A 89 -22.76 9.07 -3.19
CA LEU A 89 -21.80 9.07 -2.08
C LEU A 89 -22.47 8.65 -0.77
N ARG A 90 -23.67 9.18 -0.50
CA ARG A 90 -24.48 8.80 0.68
C ARG A 90 -24.95 7.35 0.62
N SER A 91 -25.32 6.83 -0.54
CA SER A 91 -25.69 5.42 -0.67
C SER A 91 -24.49 4.51 -0.49
N ARG A 92 -23.31 4.87 -1.01
CA ARG A 92 -22.06 4.12 -0.78
C ARG A 92 -21.60 4.14 0.66
N THR A 93 -21.75 5.27 1.37
CA THR A 93 -21.43 5.34 2.80
C THR A 93 -22.46 4.58 3.63
N ALA A 94 -23.75 4.69 3.31
CA ALA A 94 -24.81 3.91 3.95
C ALA A 94 -24.67 2.40 3.70
N GLU A 95 -24.30 1.97 2.50
CA GLU A 95 -24.00 0.56 2.17
C GLU A 95 -22.73 0.06 2.88
N ARG A 96 -21.71 0.89 3.06
CA ARG A 96 -20.54 0.56 3.89
C ARG A 96 -20.93 0.40 5.36
N SER A 97 -21.73 1.31 5.90
CA SER A 97 -22.24 1.23 7.28
C SER A 97 -23.20 0.06 7.47
N ALA A 98 -24.06 -0.20 6.50
CA ALA A 98 -24.99 -1.33 6.51
C ALA A 98 -24.24 -2.65 6.37
N ARG A 99 -23.22 -2.78 5.51
CA ARG A 99 -22.33 -3.96 5.47
C ARG A 99 -21.53 -4.14 6.76
N ALA A 100 -21.16 -3.06 7.44
CA ALA A 100 -20.54 -3.15 8.76
C ALA A 100 -21.53 -3.65 9.84
N ALA A 101 -22.82 -3.32 9.72
CA ALA A 101 -23.88 -3.70 10.67
C ALA A 101 -24.57 -5.05 10.36
N THR A 102 -24.57 -5.49 9.09
CA THR A 102 -25.20 -6.75 8.62
C THR A 102 -24.20 -7.77 8.13
N ALA A 103 -22.90 -7.54 8.34
CA ALA A 103 -21.96 -8.65 8.31
C ALA A 103 -22.48 -9.70 9.31
N PRO A 104 -22.73 -10.96 8.88
CA PRO A 104 -22.96 -12.03 9.83
C PRO A 104 -21.80 -11.96 10.82
N ALA A 105 -22.08 -12.00 12.13
CA ALA A 105 -21.06 -11.98 13.18
C ALA A 105 -19.89 -12.81 12.68
N ALA A 106 -18.84 -12.13 12.21
CA ALA A 106 -17.72 -12.80 11.59
C ALA A 106 -17.25 -13.71 12.68
N ALA A 107 -17.33 -15.03 12.48
CA ALA A 107 -16.75 -16.00 13.39
C ALA A 107 -15.39 -15.41 13.75
N ALA A 108 -15.24 -15.03 15.03
CA ALA A 108 -14.25 -14.05 15.45
C ALA A 108 -12.96 -14.38 14.72
N ARG A 109 -12.54 -13.51 13.79
CA ARG A 109 -11.28 -13.75 13.06
C ARG A 109 -10.28 -14.05 14.15
N PRO A 110 -9.67 -15.25 14.19
CA PRO A 110 -8.81 -15.60 15.30
C PRO A 110 -7.80 -14.47 15.43
N ALA A 111 -7.70 -13.90 16.63
CA ALA A 111 -6.66 -12.93 16.91
C ALA A 111 -5.35 -13.51 16.37
N PRO A 112 -4.53 -12.74 15.64
CA PRO A 112 -3.33 -13.29 15.05
C PRO A 112 -2.55 -14.04 16.12
N GLY A 113 -2.23 -15.31 15.86
CA GLY A 113 -1.43 -16.10 16.78
C GLY A 113 -0.08 -15.41 17.02
N PRO A 114 0.65 -15.74 18.09
CA PRO A 114 2.00 -15.23 18.29
C PRO A 114 2.85 -15.45 17.04
N LEU A 115 3.72 -14.49 16.71
CA LEU A 115 4.48 -14.48 15.45
C LEU A 115 5.09 -15.84 15.05
N PRO A 116 5.70 -16.63 15.95
CA PRO A 116 6.19 -17.97 15.60
C PRO A 116 5.14 -18.90 14.98
N GLN A 117 3.89 -18.85 15.44
CA GLN A 117 2.79 -19.65 14.87
C GLN A 117 2.43 -19.17 13.46
N VAL A 118 2.47 -17.86 13.23
CA VAL A 118 2.19 -17.27 11.90
C VAL A 118 3.31 -17.61 10.92
N LEU A 119 4.57 -17.57 11.36
CA LEU A 119 5.71 -18.02 10.56
C LEU A 119 5.61 -19.51 10.22
N ALA A 120 5.26 -20.37 11.19
CA ALA A 120 5.06 -21.80 10.96
C ALA A 120 3.89 -22.08 10.01
N ALA A 121 2.75 -21.42 10.21
CA ALA A 121 1.59 -21.56 9.32
C ALA A 121 1.89 -21.07 7.90
N ALA A 122 2.70 -20.02 7.76
CA ALA A 122 3.14 -19.52 6.45
C ALA A 122 4.02 -20.56 5.76
N TYR A 123 4.97 -21.14 6.49
CA TYR A 123 5.82 -22.21 6.00
C TYR A 123 5.00 -23.41 5.52
N ASP A 124 4.10 -23.92 6.35
CA ASP A 124 3.27 -25.08 6.02
C ASP A 124 2.39 -24.83 4.80
N THR A 125 1.79 -23.63 4.70
CA THR A 125 0.96 -23.27 3.55
C THR A 125 1.79 -23.15 2.27
N LEU A 126 2.98 -22.56 2.33
CA LEU A 126 3.87 -22.41 1.18
C LEU A 126 4.40 -23.77 0.70
N ALA A 127 4.79 -24.65 1.63
CA ALA A 127 5.19 -26.01 1.33
C ALA A 127 4.05 -26.82 0.70
N GLY A 128 2.83 -26.71 1.25
CA GLY A 128 1.65 -27.40 0.71
C GLY A 128 1.18 -26.89 -0.66
N GLN A 129 1.54 -25.65 -1.04
CA GLN A 129 1.19 -25.05 -2.33
C GLN A 129 2.38 -24.94 -3.30
N LEU A 130 3.49 -25.63 -3.02
CA LEU A 130 4.62 -25.70 -3.94
C LEU A 130 4.20 -26.46 -5.19
N ALA A 131 4.29 -25.81 -6.36
CA ALA A 131 4.00 -26.44 -7.64
C ALA A 131 5.28 -27.03 -8.23
N ALA A 132 5.19 -28.27 -8.71
CA ALA A 132 6.20 -28.92 -9.52
C ALA A 132 5.57 -29.29 -10.88
N VAL A 133 6.09 -28.73 -11.97
CA VAL A 133 5.54 -28.91 -13.32
C VAL A 133 6.65 -29.21 -14.30
N ASP A 134 6.49 -30.23 -15.13
CA ASP A 134 7.38 -30.48 -16.28
C ASP A 134 6.98 -29.56 -17.44
N ASP A 135 7.72 -28.47 -17.62
CA ASP A 135 7.51 -27.52 -18.70
C ASP A 135 8.26 -27.98 -19.97
N PRO A 136 7.59 -28.08 -21.13
CA PRO A 136 8.24 -28.56 -22.36
C PRO A 136 9.42 -27.70 -22.83
N ALA A 137 9.43 -26.41 -22.51
CA ALA A 137 10.47 -25.48 -22.95
C ALA A 137 11.55 -25.26 -21.88
N CYS A 138 11.15 -25.20 -20.61
CA CYS A 138 12.05 -24.87 -19.50
C CYS A 138 12.52 -26.10 -18.70
N GLY A 139 11.99 -27.30 -18.98
CA GLY A 139 12.18 -28.49 -18.17
C GLY A 139 11.37 -28.44 -16.87
N ARG A 140 11.77 -29.23 -15.86
CA ARG A 140 11.08 -29.25 -14.57
C ARG A 140 11.15 -27.89 -13.86
N LEU A 141 10.03 -27.34 -13.44
CA LEU A 141 9.94 -26.10 -12.68
C LEU A 141 9.35 -26.40 -11.30
N THR A 142 10.01 -25.93 -10.24
CA THR A 142 9.55 -26.02 -8.86
C THR A 142 9.41 -24.62 -8.27
N GLY A 143 8.22 -24.23 -7.82
CA GLY A 143 8.01 -22.90 -7.24
C GLY A 143 6.55 -22.53 -7.12
N TRP A 144 6.25 -21.23 -7.23
CA TRP A 144 4.90 -20.70 -7.08
C TRP A 144 4.47 -19.83 -8.26
N SER A 145 3.17 -19.86 -8.54
CA SER A 145 2.49 -18.85 -9.37
C SER A 145 2.54 -17.48 -8.70
N HIS A 146 1.96 -16.47 -9.34
CA HIS A 146 1.97 -15.10 -8.82
C HIS A 146 1.14 -14.98 -7.52
N SER A 147 0.04 -15.71 -7.44
CA SER A 147 -0.79 -15.88 -6.24
C SER A 147 -0.97 -17.34 -5.87
N LEU A 148 -1.12 -17.57 -4.57
CA LEU A 148 -1.54 -18.85 -4.00
C LEU A 148 -3.01 -19.13 -4.36
N GLY A 149 -3.34 -20.40 -4.57
CA GLY A 149 -4.68 -20.84 -4.94
C GLY A 149 -5.13 -20.48 -6.36
N GLU A 150 -4.21 -20.14 -7.28
CA GLU A 150 -4.54 -20.00 -8.71
C GLU A 150 -5.06 -21.34 -9.28
N SER A 151 -6.06 -21.28 -10.17
CA SER A 151 -6.65 -22.47 -10.79
C SER A 151 -5.63 -23.21 -11.67
N THR A 152 -5.70 -24.54 -11.66
CA THR A 152 -4.78 -25.42 -12.40
C THR A 152 -4.86 -25.25 -13.93
N PRO A 153 -3.73 -25.38 -14.66
CA PRO A 153 -2.40 -25.73 -14.16
C PRO A 153 -1.66 -24.54 -13.52
N VAL A 154 -1.15 -24.76 -12.31
CA VAL A 154 -0.38 -23.77 -11.55
C VAL A 154 1.07 -23.82 -12.01
N ARG A 155 1.42 -22.99 -13.00
CA ARG A 155 2.79 -22.89 -13.50
C ARG A 155 3.60 -21.92 -12.63
N PRO A 156 4.79 -22.31 -12.11
CA PRO A 156 5.69 -21.38 -11.46
C PRO A 156 6.02 -20.16 -12.32
N THR A 157 6.12 -18.99 -11.69
CA THR A 157 6.50 -17.73 -12.34
C THR A 157 7.76 -17.15 -11.71
N SER A 158 8.48 -16.32 -12.45
CA SER A 158 9.69 -15.61 -11.97
C SER A 158 9.39 -14.81 -10.70
N VAL A 159 8.33 -14.01 -10.74
CA VAL A 159 7.90 -13.15 -9.63
C VAL A 159 7.46 -13.97 -8.41
N GLY A 160 6.57 -14.94 -8.59
CA GLY A 160 6.07 -15.78 -7.50
C GLY A 160 7.19 -16.57 -6.82
N THR A 161 8.07 -17.17 -7.63
CA THR A 161 9.21 -17.98 -7.16
C THR A 161 10.27 -17.12 -6.48
N ALA A 162 10.57 -15.91 -6.99
CA ALA A 162 11.52 -15.01 -6.35
C ALA A 162 11.04 -14.53 -4.97
N TYR A 163 9.76 -14.18 -4.83
CA TYR A 163 9.18 -13.86 -3.52
C TYR A 163 9.17 -15.08 -2.60
N GLY A 164 8.81 -16.25 -3.13
CA GLY A 164 8.88 -17.51 -2.39
C GLY A 164 10.28 -17.81 -1.85
N LEU A 165 11.30 -17.68 -2.69
CA LEU A 165 12.70 -17.84 -2.28
C LEU A 165 13.10 -16.84 -1.19
N HIS A 166 12.69 -15.57 -1.31
CA HIS A 166 12.90 -14.61 -0.23
C HIS A 166 12.26 -15.03 1.08
N ILE A 167 11.03 -15.55 1.05
CA ILE A 167 10.32 -16.03 2.24
C ILE A 167 11.04 -17.24 2.84
N VAL A 168 11.43 -18.23 2.03
CA VAL A 168 12.15 -19.43 2.50
C VAL A 168 13.46 -19.04 3.20
N LEU A 169 14.20 -18.07 2.63
CA LEU A 169 15.43 -17.53 3.22
C LEU A 169 15.19 -16.63 4.46
N ASP A 170 13.95 -16.21 4.72
CA ASP A 170 13.58 -15.48 5.95
C ASP A 170 13.12 -16.43 7.05
N LEU A 171 12.41 -17.51 6.68
CA LEU A 171 11.89 -18.50 7.62
C LEU A 171 12.96 -19.49 8.09
N CYS A 172 13.94 -19.83 7.24
CA CYS A 172 15.09 -20.69 7.57
C CYS A 172 14.71 -22.02 8.26
N VAL A 173 13.65 -22.68 7.80
CA VAL A 173 13.19 -23.96 8.35
C VAL A 173 13.91 -25.12 7.62
N PRO A 174 14.73 -25.95 8.31
CA PRO A 174 15.57 -26.95 7.66
C PRO A 174 14.89 -28.33 7.51
N ASP A 175 13.57 -28.39 7.29
CA ASP A 175 12.85 -29.68 7.24
C ASP A 175 12.86 -30.36 5.85
N GLY A 176 13.51 -29.73 4.87
CA GLY A 176 13.71 -30.27 3.52
C GLY A 176 12.50 -30.17 2.59
N ARG A 177 11.32 -29.72 3.04
CA ARG A 177 10.14 -29.57 2.18
C ARG A 177 10.29 -28.47 1.12
N LEU A 178 11.09 -27.45 1.42
CA LEU A 178 11.39 -26.34 0.51
C LEU A 178 12.90 -26.29 0.23
N SER A 179 13.30 -26.67 -0.99
CA SER A 179 14.71 -26.64 -1.42
C SER A 179 15.06 -25.29 -2.05
N THR A 180 15.94 -24.52 -1.41
CA THR A 180 16.43 -23.25 -1.96
C THR A 180 17.16 -23.46 -3.30
N GLY A 181 17.90 -24.57 -3.44
CA GLY A 181 18.59 -24.93 -4.68
C GLY A 181 17.62 -25.15 -5.85
N GLU A 182 16.52 -25.88 -5.64
CA GLU A 182 15.51 -26.10 -6.69
C GLU A 182 14.80 -24.81 -7.11
N LEU A 183 14.57 -23.90 -6.16
CA LEU A 183 14.00 -22.58 -6.45
C LEU A 183 14.97 -21.70 -7.24
N VAL A 184 16.26 -21.73 -6.91
CA VAL A 184 17.33 -21.05 -7.66
C VAL A 184 17.41 -21.59 -9.09
N ASP A 185 17.43 -22.92 -9.26
CA ASP A 185 17.45 -23.57 -10.58
C ASP A 185 16.21 -23.21 -11.40
N THR A 186 15.04 -23.17 -10.76
CA THR A 186 13.79 -22.77 -11.42
C THR A 186 13.84 -21.32 -11.91
N LEU A 187 14.39 -20.40 -11.12
CA LEU A 187 14.59 -19.02 -11.55
C LEU A 187 15.52 -18.95 -12.77
N TRP A 188 16.61 -19.71 -12.79
CA TRP A 188 17.49 -19.77 -13.97
C TRP A 188 16.81 -20.39 -15.21
N ARG A 189 15.97 -21.42 -15.04
CA ARG A 189 15.18 -22.01 -16.13
C ARG A 189 14.10 -21.06 -16.68
N LEU A 190 13.61 -20.14 -15.85
CA LEU A 190 12.67 -19.09 -16.23
C LEU A 190 13.33 -17.85 -16.84
N ARG A 191 14.65 -17.83 -16.96
CA ARG A 191 15.39 -16.77 -17.65
C ARG A 191 14.99 -16.74 -19.14
N LEU A 192 14.77 -15.54 -19.67
CA LEU A 192 14.44 -15.36 -21.09
C LEU A 192 15.67 -15.62 -21.98
N PRO A 193 15.49 -15.97 -23.28
CA PRO A 193 16.61 -16.25 -24.19
C PRO A 193 17.65 -15.11 -24.22
N ASP A 194 17.18 -13.87 -24.34
CA ASP A 194 18.03 -12.67 -24.37
C ASP A 194 18.51 -12.22 -22.99
N GLY A 195 18.23 -12.99 -21.93
CA GLY A 195 18.58 -12.69 -20.55
C GLY A 195 17.61 -11.78 -19.83
N GLY A 196 17.64 -11.85 -18.50
CA GLY A 196 16.69 -11.25 -17.59
C GLY A 196 15.38 -12.03 -17.47
N TRP A 197 14.43 -11.41 -16.77
CA TRP A 197 13.13 -12.00 -16.43
C TRP A 197 12.01 -10.99 -16.66
N SER A 198 10.80 -11.49 -16.89
CA SER A 198 9.57 -10.70 -17.01
C SER A 198 8.45 -11.29 -16.15
N ALA A 199 7.46 -10.47 -15.81
CA ALA A 199 6.25 -10.94 -15.16
C ALA A 199 5.32 -11.59 -16.20
N ARG A 200 4.45 -12.50 -15.76
CA ARG A 200 3.46 -13.18 -16.62
C ARG A 200 2.57 -12.21 -17.42
N SER A 201 2.26 -11.04 -16.85
CA SER A 201 1.45 -10.01 -17.50
C SER A 201 2.21 -9.13 -18.50
N GLN A 202 3.54 -9.28 -18.57
CA GLN A 202 4.41 -8.50 -19.44
C GLN A 202 4.70 -9.26 -20.72
N GLY A 203 5.30 -8.58 -21.70
CA GLY A 203 5.70 -9.18 -22.96
C GLY A 203 6.81 -10.24 -22.82
N PRO A 204 7.29 -10.78 -23.95
CA PRO A 204 8.39 -11.75 -23.99
C PRO A 204 9.76 -11.13 -23.65
N GLU A 205 9.81 -9.84 -23.37
CA GLU A 205 11.03 -9.10 -23.06
C GLU A 205 11.26 -9.02 -21.56
N ALA A 206 12.53 -9.11 -21.16
CA ALA A 206 12.92 -8.88 -19.77
C ALA A 206 12.64 -7.45 -19.35
N ARG A 207 12.16 -7.29 -18.11
CA ARG A 207 11.83 -5.99 -17.53
C ARG A 207 12.71 -5.70 -16.32
N PRO A 208 13.26 -4.48 -16.19
CA PRO A 208 14.22 -4.14 -15.15
C PRO A 208 13.71 -4.44 -13.73
N GLU A 209 12.45 -4.11 -13.42
CA GLU A 209 11.87 -4.34 -12.10
C GLU A 209 11.80 -5.83 -11.71
N VAL A 210 11.47 -6.71 -12.66
CA VAL A 210 11.38 -8.15 -12.43
C VAL A 210 12.78 -8.76 -12.41
N THR A 211 13.65 -8.32 -13.31
CA THR A 211 15.04 -8.77 -13.36
C THR A 211 15.76 -8.43 -12.07
N ALA A 212 15.65 -7.19 -11.57
CA ALA A 212 16.25 -6.78 -10.31
C ALA A 212 15.68 -7.51 -9.08
N LEU A 213 14.37 -7.81 -9.08
CA LEU A 213 13.76 -8.66 -8.04
C LEU A 213 14.41 -10.05 -8.00
N VAL A 214 14.53 -10.70 -9.17
CA VAL A 214 15.11 -12.05 -9.27
C VAL A 214 16.59 -12.02 -8.91
N LEU A 215 17.37 -11.07 -9.43
CA LEU A 215 18.77 -10.88 -9.08
C LEU A 215 18.97 -10.69 -7.56
N GLY A 216 18.12 -9.89 -6.93
CA GLY A 216 18.14 -9.69 -5.48
C GLY A 216 17.82 -10.97 -4.70
N ALA A 217 16.97 -11.86 -5.22
CA ALA A 217 16.66 -13.16 -4.63
C ALA A 217 17.81 -14.15 -4.80
N LEU A 218 18.38 -14.26 -6.00
CA LEU A 218 19.53 -15.12 -6.31
C LEU A 218 20.78 -14.72 -5.49
N ALA A 219 21.09 -13.43 -5.42
CA ALA A 219 22.20 -12.93 -4.61
C ALA A 219 22.01 -13.25 -3.12
N ARG A 220 20.78 -13.14 -2.61
CA ARG A 220 20.45 -13.53 -1.22
C ARG A 220 20.61 -15.04 -0.98
N ALA A 221 20.36 -15.85 -2.00
CA ALA A 221 20.53 -17.31 -1.94
C ALA A 221 22.00 -17.75 -2.07
N GLY A 222 22.95 -16.82 -2.22
CA GLY A 222 24.38 -17.12 -2.28
C GLY A 222 24.91 -17.41 -3.69
N VAL A 223 24.15 -17.09 -4.75
CA VAL A 223 24.66 -17.18 -6.12
C VAL A 223 25.83 -16.21 -6.31
N SER A 224 26.90 -16.66 -6.95
CA SER A 224 28.15 -15.90 -7.05
C SER A 224 27.98 -14.62 -7.88
N PRO A 225 28.70 -13.53 -7.54
CA PRO A 225 28.66 -12.29 -8.32
C PRO A 225 29.02 -12.49 -9.80
N ASP A 226 29.97 -13.38 -10.11
CA ASP A 226 30.40 -13.66 -11.48
C ASP A 226 29.28 -14.29 -12.32
N GLN A 227 28.47 -15.15 -11.71
CA GLN A 227 27.30 -15.75 -12.37
C GLN A 227 26.18 -14.72 -12.59
N LEU A 228 26.03 -13.74 -11.69
CA LEU A 228 25.02 -12.68 -11.80
C LEU A 228 25.45 -11.56 -12.75
N ALA A 229 26.75 -11.35 -12.96
CA ALA A 229 27.29 -10.20 -13.68
C ALA A 229 26.71 -9.99 -15.09
N PRO A 230 26.53 -11.02 -15.95
CA PRO A 230 25.93 -10.83 -17.27
C PRO A 230 24.49 -10.32 -17.22
N GLU A 231 23.70 -10.83 -16.26
CA GLU A 231 22.30 -10.43 -16.08
C GLU A 231 22.16 -9.05 -15.47
N VAL A 232 23.09 -8.68 -14.57
CA VAL A 232 23.22 -7.31 -14.06
C VAL A 232 23.51 -6.36 -15.21
N ALA A 233 24.52 -6.64 -16.03
CA ALA A 233 24.90 -5.79 -17.17
C ALA A 233 23.73 -5.64 -18.16
N GLY A 234 23.01 -6.72 -18.47
CA GLY A 234 21.81 -6.68 -19.30
C GLY A 234 20.67 -5.86 -18.68
N CYS A 235 20.47 -5.95 -17.36
CA CYS A 235 19.50 -5.13 -16.65
C CYS A 235 19.85 -3.64 -16.72
N GLU A 236 21.12 -3.28 -16.49
CA GLU A 236 21.61 -1.91 -16.54
C GLU A 236 21.49 -1.32 -17.95
N ALA A 237 21.88 -2.08 -18.97
CA ALA A 237 21.81 -1.66 -20.36
C ALA A 237 20.37 -1.36 -20.81
N ARG A 238 19.37 -2.10 -20.30
CA ARG A 238 17.95 -1.87 -20.59
C ARG A 238 17.33 -0.76 -19.75
N PHE A 239 17.90 -0.44 -18.59
CA PHE A 239 17.31 0.52 -17.65
C PHE A 239 17.84 1.94 -17.84
N THR A 240 17.71 2.45 -19.06
CA THR A 240 18.09 3.81 -19.46
C THR A 240 16.84 4.64 -19.80
N PRO A 241 16.92 5.99 -19.77
CA PRO A 241 15.80 6.83 -20.19
C PRO A 241 15.30 6.57 -21.61
N ALA A 242 16.19 6.16 -22.52
CA ALA A 242 15.86 5.88 -23.92
C ALA A 242 15.12 4.54 -24.11
N LEU A 243 15.46 3.52 -23.30
CA LEU A 243 14.93 2.16 -23.48
C LEU A 243 13.80 1.81 -22.51
N ASP A 244 13.73 2.47 -21.35
CA ASP A 244 12.66 2.26 -20.37
C ASP A 244 12.25 3.58 -19.67
N SER A 245 11.83 4.57 -20.45
CA SER A 245 11.35 5.86 -19.90
C SER A 245 10.26 5.67 -18.84
N ALA A 246 9.26 4.82 -19.11
CA ALA A 246 8.16 4.54 -18.18
C ALA A 246 8.65 3.96 -16.84
N GLY A 247 9.62 3.04 -16.87
CA GLY A 247 10.24 2.51 -15.66
C GLY A 247 11.11 3.55 -14.94
N ARG A 248 11.89 4.34 -15.69
CA ARG A 248 12.76 5.39 -15.13
C ARG A 248 12.00 6.50 -14.44
N GLU A 249 10.76 6.75 -14.86
CA GLU A 249 9.88 7.73 -14.23
C GLU A 249 9.08 7.15 -13.06
N SER A 250 8.98 5.83 -12.91
CA SER A 250 8.21 5.19 -11.84
C SER A 250 9.02 5.07 -10.55
N THR A 251 8.50 5.62 -9.45
CA THR A 251 9.14 5.48 -8.13
C THR A 251 9.24 4.02 -7.70
N HIS A 252 8.20 3.23 -7.97
CA HIS A 252 8.21 1.80 -7.66
C HIS A 252 9.31 1.03 -8.42
N VAL A 253 9.45 1.27 -9.73
CA VAL A 253 10.45 0.58 -10.55
C VAL A 253 11.86 1.00 -10.12
N VAL A 254 12.13 2.30 -10.00
CA VAL A 254 13.44 2.81 -9.59
C VAL A 254 13.85 2.28 -8.22
N THR A 255 12.95 2.31 -7.22
CA THR A 255 13.26 1.77 -5.88
C THR A 255 13.41 0.24 -5.88
N THR A 256 12.75 -0.48 -6.78
CA THR A 256 12.90 -1.93 -6.93
C THR A 256 14.24 -2.28 -7.57
N VAL A 257 14.62 -1.60 -8.66
CA VAL A 257 15.91 -1.80 -9.32
C VAL A 257 17.06 -1.44 -8.40
N LEU A 258 16.99 -0.26 -7.74
CA LEU A 258 18.01 0.17 -6.78
C LEU A 258 18.22 -0.89 -5.69
N ARG A 259 17.15 -1.38 -5.04
CA ARG A 259 17.28 -2.38 -3.95
C ARG A 259 17.72 -3.76 -4.43
N GLY A 260 17.36 -4.15 -5.65
CA GLY A 260 17.83 -5.40 -6.26
C GLY A 260 19.33 -5.34 -6.54
N LEU A 261 19.79 -4.27 -7.20
CA LEU A 261 21.20 -4.06 -7.54
C LEU A 261 22.07 -3.81 -6.31
N LEU A 262 21.59 -3.12 -5.27
CA LEU A 262 22.33 -2.96 -4.01
C LEU A 262 22.74 -4.30 -3.40
N ARG A 263 21.98 -5.37 -3.67
CA ARG A 263 22.26 -6.72 -3.20
C ARG A 263 23.05 -7.54 -4.22
N ALA A 264 22.68 -7.50 -5.50
CA ALA A 264 23.28 -8.34 -6.54
C ALA A 264 24.60 -7.78 -7.11
N ALA A 265 24.74 -6.46 -7.13
CA ALA A 265 25.88 -5.76 -7.72
C ALA A 265 26.18 -4.46 -6.94
N PRO A 266 26.64 -4.55 -5.68
CA PRO A 266 26.86 -3.37 -4.82
C PRO A 266 27.90 -2.37 -5.35
N ARG A 267 28.69 -2.76 -6.37
CA ARG A 267 29.67 -1.91 -7.06
C ARG A 267 29.18 -1.36 -8.40
N SER A 268 27.90 -1.55 -8.73
CA SER A 268 27.31 -1.05 -9.97
C SER A 268 27.39 0.47 -10.05
N ALA A 269 27.84 0.99 -11.20
CA ALA A 269 27.89 2.41 -11.49
C ALA A 269 26.49 3.04 -11.64
N LEU A 270 25.44 2.21 -11.81
CA LEU A 270 24.06 2.69 -11.87
C LEU A 270 23.50 3.07 -10.50
N LEU A 271 24.07 2.54 -9.40
CA LEU A 271 23.54 2.75 -8.05
C LEU A 271 23.55 4.23 -7.61
N PRO A 272 24.64 5.00 -7.76
CA PRO A 272 24.62 6.43 -7.48
C PRO A 272 23.59 7.19 -8.34
N VAL A 273 23.50 6.84 -9.63
CA VAL A 273 22.53 7.47 -10.56
C VAL A 273 21.09 7.26 -10.10
N LEU A 274 20.74 6.04 -9.66
CA LEU A 274 19.39 5.75 -9.17
C LEU A 274 19.08 6.44 -7.84
N ARG A 275 20.06 6.50 -6.92
CA ARG A 275 19.93 7.28 -5.68
C ARG A 275 19.66 8.74 -6.01
N ASP A 276 20.44 9.33 -6.89
CA ASP A 276 20.33 10.75 -7.24
C ASP A 276 19.00 11.03 -7.98
N THR A 277 18.55 10.11 -8.85
CA THR A 277 17.21 10.16 -9.46
C THR A 277 16.09 10.19 -8.40
N LEU A 278 16.21 9.41 -7.32
CA LEU A 278 15.22 9.44 -6.22
C LEU A 278 15.26 10.77 -5.46
N VAL A 279 16.44 11.32 -5.22
CA VAL A 279 16.61 12.61 -4.53
C VAL A 279 15.99 13.74 -5.35
N GLU A 280 16.24 13.77 -6.66
CA GLU A 280 15.69 14.76 -7.58
C GLU A 280 14.16 14.62 -7.74
N GLY A 281 13.63 13.39 -7.67
CA GLY A 281 12.20 13.14 -7.74
C GLY A 281 11.43 13.42 -6.42
N ALA A 282 12.13 13.78 -5.35
CA ALA A 282 11.50 14.16 -4.08
C ALA A 282 10.91 15.58 -4.19
N ARG A 283 9.70 15.79 -3.68
CA ARG A 283 9.01 17.09 -3.77
C ARG A 283 8.33 17.50 -2.49
N GLY A 284 8.30 18.82 -2.24
CA GLY A 284 7.58 19.37 -1.09
C GLY A 284 6.08 19.06 -1.15
N ASP A 285 5.49 18.85 0.03
CA ASP A 285 4.05 18.77 0.24
C ASP A 285 3.61 19.86 1.22
N ASP A 286 3.00 20.92 0.70
CA ASP A 286 2.53 22.06 1.50
C ASP A 286 1.54 21.64 2.60
N ARG A 287 0.82 20.53 2.40
CA ARG A 287 -0.12 20.00 3.41
C ARG A 287 0.57 19.40 4.62
N ARG A 288 1.85 19.03 4.49
CA ARG A 288 2.71 18.54 5.58
C ARG A 288 3.91 19.45 5.77
N GLY A 289 3.68 20.77 5.76
CA GLY A 289 4.70 21.76 6.11
C GLY A 289 5.84 21.88 5.10
N GLY A 290 5.62 21.52 3.84
CA GLY A 290 6.65 21.57 2.79
C GLY A 290 7.66 20.42 2.84
N LEU A 291 7.47 19.44 3.72
CA LEU A 291 8.33 18.26 3.82
C LEU A 291 8.35 17.50 2.47
N ARG A 292 9.53 17.01 2.11
CA ARG A 292 9.71 16.26 0.87
C ARG A 292 9.10 14.86 0.97
N CYS A 293 8.42 14.46 -0.10
CA CYS A 293 7.75 13.17 -0.25
C CYS A 293 7.84 12.69 -1.70
N TRP A 294 7.35 11.48 -1.95
CA TRP A 294 7.30 10.90 -3.30
C TRP A 294 5.88 10.60 -3.74
N SER A 295 5.70 10.61 -5.07
CA SER A 295 4.48 10.17 -5.73
C SER A 295 4.74 8.87 -6.50
N TYR A 296 3.78 8.40 -7.29
CA TYR A 296 4.00 7.24 -8.17
C TYR A 296 4.99 7.54 -9.31
N ARG A 297 5.19 8.82 -9.64
CA ARG A 297 6.18 9.29 -10.62
C ARG A 297 7.25 10.18 -9.98
N LEU A 298 8.46 10.09 -10.50
CA LEU A 298 9.63 10.92 -10.18
C LEU A 298 9.74 12.15 -11.08
N GLY A 299 9.17 12.11 -12.27
CA GLY A 299 9.16 13.22 -13.23
C GLY A 299 7.78 13.88 -13.38
N ALA A 300 7.77 15.08 -13.95
CA ALA A 300 6.55 15.83 -14.23
C ALA A 300 5.69 15.17 -15.33
N PRO A 301 4.35 15.29 -15.28
CA PRO A 301 3.57 15.89 -14.19
C PRO A 301 3.55 14.99 -12.96
N ASN A 302 3.81 15.59 -11.79
CA ASN A 302 3.93 14.88 -10.54
C ASN A 302 2.58 14.30 -10.11
N GLY A 303 2.59 13.05 -9.61
CA GLY A 303 1.42 12.45 -8.97
C GLY A 303 1.13 13.06 -7.60
N ARG A 304 -0.01 12.72 -7.00
CA ARG A 304 -0.34 13.11 -5.60
C ARG A 304 0.67 12.51 -4.60
N PRO A 305 0.92 13.15 -3.44
CA PRO A 305 1.82 12.58 -2.42
C PRO A 305 1.33 11.20 -2.03
N SER A 306 2.25 10.25 -1.85
CA SER A 306 1.89 8.86 -1.59
C SER A 306 2.74 8.28 -0.45
N PRO A 307 2.11 7.88 0.67
CA PRO A 307 2.81 7.22 1.77
C PRO A 307 3.57 5.97 1.35
N LEU A 308 2.99 5.17 0.46
CA LEU A 308 3.65 4.02 -0.12
C LEU A 308 4.97 4.40 -0.81
N HIS A 309 4.92 5.36 -1.72
CA HIS A 309 6.09 5.71 -2.54
C HIS A 309 7.15 6.42 -1.71
N THR A 310 6.74 7.25 -0.75
CA THR A 310 7.63 7.82 0.25
C THR A 310 8.31 6.72 1.07
N ALA A 311 7.55 5.75 1.59
CA ALA A 311 8.13 4.62 2.34
C ALA A 311 9.09 3.76 1.49
N GLN A 312 8.76 3.50 0.22
CA GLN A 312 9.65 2.81 -0.71
C GLN A 312 10.95 3.58 -0.95
N ALA A 313 10.87 4.89 -1.13
CA ALA A 313 12.02 5.76 -1.34
C ALA A 313 12.90 5.84 -0.09
N VAL A 314 12.33 6.06 1.10
CA VAL A 314 13.05 6.05 2.39
C VAL A 314 13.81 4.73 2.58
N VAL A 315 13.13 3.59 2.43
CA VAL A 315 13.76 2.26 2.56
C VAL A 315 14.87 2.04 1.52
N ALA A 316 14.71 2.56 0.31
CA ALA A 316 15.71 2.43 -0.74
C ALA A 316 16.93 3.34 -0.49
N LEU A 317 16.72 4.60 -0.11
CA LEU A 317 17.77 5.57 0.19
C LEU A 317 18.58 5.15 1.41
N GLU A 318 17.95 4.63 2.46
CA GLU A 318 18.68 4.14 3.63
C GLU A 318 19.56 2.93 3.29
N ARG A 319 19.04 2.00 2.49
CA ARG A 319 19.86 0.86 2.01
C ARG A 319 21.00 1.33 1.12
N ALA A 320 20.77 2.34 0.27
CA ALA A 320 21.80 2.92 -0.55
C ALA A 320 22.89 3.58 0.32
N ALA A 321 22.51 4.31 1.37
CA ALA A 321 23.45 4.93 2.31
C ALA A 321 24.39 3.91 2.96
N ARG A 322 23.89 2.73 3.33
CA ARG A 322 24.71 1.66 3.92
C ARG A 322 25.74 1.05 2.97
N VAL A 323 25.49 1.07 1.65
CA VAL A 323 26.36 0.44 0.63
C VAL A 323 27.26 1.44 -0.07
N LEU A 324 26.72 2.61 -0.41
CA LEU A 324 27.39 3.66 -1.18
C LEU A 324 28.01 4.75 -0.30
N GLY A 325 27.73 4.72 1.00
CA GLY A 325 27.89 5.88 1.88
C GLY A 325 26.74 6.87 1.72
N GLU A 326 26.57 7.73 2.72
CA GLU A 326 25.53 8.74 2.75
C GLU A 326 26.05 10.10 2.27
N ASN A 327 25.32 10.75 1.37
CA ASN A 327 25.58 12.13 0.96
C ASN A 327 24.51 13.07 1.54
N ALA A 328 24.83 14.37 1.65
CA ALA A 328 23.96 15.34 2.32
C ALA A 328 22.58 15.48 1.65
N ALA A 329 22.52 15.46 0.32
CA ALA A 329 21.26 15.61 -0.41
C ALA A 329 20.33 14.41 -0.21
N ALA A 330 20.88 13.19 -0.26
CA ALA A 330 20.16 11.94 -0.03
C ALA A 330 19.72 11.81 1.43
N ARG A 331 20.59 12.18 2.39
CA ARG A 331 20.24 12.24 3.80
C ARG A 331 19.05 13.18 4.02
N ALA A 332 19.17 14.42 3.57
CA ALA A 332 18.12 15.41 3.76
C ALA A 332 16.79 14.96 3.11
N ALA A 333 16.83 14.39 1.90
CA ALA A 333 15.61 13.90 1.25
C ALA A 333 14.98 12.74 2.02
N ARG A 334 15.80 11.78 2.49
CA ARG A 334 15.36 10.65 3.30
C ARG A 334 14.72 11.14 4.60
N GLU A 335 15.40 11.97 5.37
CA GLU A 335 14.90 12.48 6.65
C GLU A 335 13.61 13.30 6.49
N ASP A 336 13.50 14.12 5.45
CA ASP A 336 12.24 14.82 5.14
C ASP A 336 11.11 13.84 4.83
N GLY A 337 11.40 12.75 4.11
CA GLY A 337 10.45 11.67 3.85
C GLY A 337 10.01 10.93 5.12
N GLU A 338 10.95 10.70 6.04
CA GLU A 338 10.68 10.10 7.35
C GLU A 338 9.77 11.01 8.19
N ARG A 339 10.11 12.30 8.28
CA ARG A 339 9.26 13.32 8.92
C ARG A 339 7.89 13.39 8.25
N TRP A 340 7.82 13.31 6.93
CA TRP A 340 6.56 13.36 6.18
C TRP A 340 5.66 12.16 6.55
N LEU A 341 6.22 10.96 6.70
CA LEU A 341 5.48 9.77 7.15
C LEU A 341 5.00 9.92 8.61
N LEU A 342 5.84 10.49 9.49
CA LEU A 342 5.50 10.76 10.89
C LEU A 342 4.39 11.83 11.02
N ALA A 343 4.36 12.80 10.10
CA ALA A 343 3.38 13.89 10.03
C ALA A 343 1.99 13.46 9.50
N CYS A 344 1.65 12.17 9.57
CA CYS A 344 0.29 11.70 9.31
C CYS A 344 -0.71 12.46 10.19
N PRO A 345 -1.76 13.07 9.61
CA PRO A 345 -2.65 13.98 10.34
C PRO A 345 -3.70 13.27 11.22
N GLU A 346 -3.94 11.98 10.99
CA GLU A 346 -4.98 11.23 11.71
C GLU A 346 -4.54 10.88 13.12
N ALA A 347 -5.44 10.94 14.10
CA ALA A 347 -5.09 10.58 15.48
C ALA A 347 -4.72 9.09 15.60
N SER A 348 -5.59 8.19 15.12
CA SER A 348 -5.35 6.74 15.06
C SER A 348 -4.74 6.35 13.73
N HIS A 349 -3.62 5.62 13.74
CA HIS A 349 -2.97 5.26 12.48
C HIS A 349 -3.43 3.93 11.88
N ASP A 350 -3.96 3.01 12.68
CA ASP A 350 -4.37 1.65 12.27
C ASP A 350 -5.47 1.61 11.19
N THR A 351 -6.33 2.62 11.12
CA THR A 351 -7.37 2.79 10.09
C THR A 351 -7.17 4.00 9.19
N CYS A 352 -5.99 4.62 9.23
CA CYS A 352 -5.70 5.85 8.50
C CYS A 352 -5.66 5.60 6.98
N GLY A 353 -6.11 6.60 6.21
CA GLY A 353 -5.98 6.61 4.74
C GLY A 353 -4.55 6.43 4.24
N ASP A 354 -3.54 6.79 5.05
CA ASP A 354 -2.13 6.60 4.71
C ASP A 354 -1.71 5.12 4.61
N LEU A 355 -2.50 4.21 5.18
CA LEU A 355 -2.26 2.76 5.13
C LEU A 355 -3.08 2.05 4.04
N GLU A 356 -3.90 2.79 3.29
CA GLU A 356 -4.70 2.20 2.21
C GLU A 356 -3.81 1.59 1.13
N ASN A 357 -4.14 0.38 0.73
CA ASN A 357 -3.44 -0.33 -0.33
C ASN A 357 -3.66 0.38 -1.67
N LEU A 358 -2.57 0.57 -2.41
CA LEU A 358 -2.58 1.26 -3.70
C LEU A 358 -2.44 0.30 -4.87
N ARG A 359 -2.96 0.73 -6.02
CA ARG A 359 -2.80 0.08 -7.31
C ARG A 359 -2.25 1.11 -8.29
N GLU A 360 -1.33 0.69 -9.14
CA GLU A 360 -0.84 1.52 -10.24
C GLU A 360 -0.57 0.67 -11.49
N GLU A 361 -0.51 1.35 -12.63
CA GLU A 361 -0.22 0.75 -13.93
C GLU A 361 1.03 1.37 -14.51
N ILE A 362 1.98 0.52 -14.91
CA ILE A 362 3.14 0.94 -15.70
C ILE A 362 2.88 0.48 -17.13
N ARG A 363 2.72 1.45 -18.02
CA ARG A 363 2.40 1.21 -19.43
C ARG A 363 3.63 1.42 -20.28
N ARG A 364 3.95 0.45 -21.13
CA ARG A 364 5.09 0.50 -22.06
C ARG A 364 4.61 0.17 -23.48
N PRO A 365 5.10 0.83 -24.52
CA PRO A 365 4.86 0.38 -25.89
C PRO A 365 5.47 -1.01 -26.09
N ARG A 366 4.83 -1.89 -26.86
CA ARG A 366 5.43 -3.18 -27.24
C ARG A 366 6.44 -2.97 -28.36
N THR A 367 7.62 -3.58 -28.26
CA THR A 367 8.69 -3.41 -29.26
C THR A 367 8.29 -3.87 -30.67
N GLY A 368 7.50 -4.94 -30.77
CA GLY A 368 7.03 -5.47 -32.07
C GLY A 368 5.75 -4.81 -32.61
N ASP A 369 5.04 -4.03 -31.80
CA ASP A 369 3.83 -3.29 -32.20
C ASP A 369 3.66 -2.07 -31.30
N PRO A 370 4.30 -0.93 -31.64
CA PRO A 370 4.25 0.29 -30.83
C PRO A 370 2.84 0.87 -30.65
N SER A 371 1.86 0.45 -31.46
CA SER A 371 0.46 0.84 -31.28
C SER A 371 -0.20 0.16 -30.07
N ARG A 372 0.38 -0.97 -29.61
CA ARG A 372 -0.08 -1.72 -28.45
C ARG A 372 0.79 -1.44 -27.24
N HIS A 373 0.15 -1.43 -26.08
CA HIS A 373 0.82 -1.26 -24.81
C HIS A 373 0.87 -2.58 -24.05
N GLU A 374 2.01 -2.89 -23.46
CA GLU A 374 2.11 -3.76 -22.31
C GLU A 374 1.69 -2.95 -21.05
N VAL A 375 0.96 -3.59 -20.15
CA VAL A 375 0.53 -2.98 -18.89
C VAL A 375 0.93 -3.88 -17.72
N LEU A 376 1.89 -3.43 -16.92
CA LEU A 376 2.18 -4.03 -15.63
C LEU A 376 1.25 -3.42 -14.59
N ASN A 377 0.36 -4.25 -14.03
CA ASN A 377 -0.50 -3.88 -12.92
C ASN A 377 0.22 -4.16 -11.60
N VAL A 378 0.59 -3.13 -10.87
CA VAL A 378 1.26 -3.25 -9.58
C VAL A 378 0.27 -2.99 -8.46
N ARG A 379 0.28 -3.88 -7.47
CA ARG A 379 -0.51 -3.79 -6.25
C ARG A 379 0.45 -3.70 -5.08
N HIS A 380 0.11 -2.84 -4.12
CA HIS A 380 1.01 -2.48 -3.05
C HIS A 380 0.37 -2.66 -1.69
N PHE A 381 1.09 -3.33 -0.79
CA PHE A 381 0.69 -3.45 0.61
C PHE A 381 1.29 -2.30 1.41
N THR A 382 0.60 -1.16 1.37
CA THR A 382 1.10 0.12 1.88
C THR A 382 1.53 0.02 3.34
N ALA A 383 0.71 -0.60 4.19
CA ALA A 383 1.01 -0.78 5.61
C ALA A 383 2.35 -1.50 5.87
N ALA A 384 2.65 -2.56 5.11
CA ALA A 384 3.92 -3.28 5.25
C ALA A 384 5.13 -2.42 4.85
N TRP A 385 4.96 -1.52 3.88
CA TRP A 385 6.00 -0.60 3.47
C TRP A 385 6.21 0.53 4.48
N VAL A 386 5.13 1.13 4.98
CA VAL A 386 5.19 2.16 6.02
C VAL A 386 5.82 1.60 7.28
N ALA A 387 5.40 0.42 7.76
CA ALA A 387 6.01 -0.23 8.92
C ALA A 387 7.52 -0.42 8.74
N ARG A 388 7.96 -0.88 7.55
CA ARG A 388 9.39 -1.08 7.25
C ARG A 388 10.19 0.22 7.17
N ALA A 389 9.58 1.32 6.73
CA ALA A 389 10.20 2.63 6.78
C ALA A 389 10.31 3.11 8.23
N LEU A 390 9.24 3.03 9.01
CA LEU A 390 9.23 3.47 10.42
C LEU A 390 10.16 2.65 11.33
N LEU A 391 10.37 1.37 11.03
CA LEU A 391 11.33 0.51 11.74
C LEU A 391 12.78 0.79 11.39
N SER A 392 13.05 1.65 10.41
CA SER A 392 14.39 1.91 9.96
C SER A 392 15.18 2.71 11.02
N PRO A 393 16.46 2.39 11.27
CA PRO A 393 17.30 3.15 12.19
C PRO A 393 17.27 4.66 11.93
N GLY A 394 17.31 5.09 10.67
CA GLY A 394 17.24 6.51 10.30
C GLY A 394 15.96 7.19 10.82
N THR A 395 14.82 6.53 10.65
CA THR A 395 13.53 7.06 11.14
C THR A 395 13.49 7.16 12.67
N GLN A 396 14.08 6.19 13.38
CA GLN A 396 14.16 6.22 14.84
C GLN A 396 15.05 7.36 15.34
N GLU A 397 16.18 7.60 14.66
CA GLU A 397 17.08 8.72 14.95
C GLU A 397 16.39 10.06 14.73
N VAL A 398 15.69 10.23 13.60
CA VAL A 398 14.88 11.43 13.30
C VAL A 398 13.78 11.63 14.33
N ALA A 399 13.03 10.59 14.67
CA ALA A 399 11.97 10.67 15.67
C ALA A 399 12.51 11.13 17.03
N ARG A 400 13.65 10.58 17.47
CA ARG A 400 14.28 10.98 18.73
C ARG A 400 14.82 12.41 18.69
N ALA A 401 15.48 12.78 17.59
CA ALA A 401 16.06 14.12 17.43
C ALA A 401 14.99 15.22 17.41
N ASP A 402 13.82 14.93 16.85
CA ASP A 402 12.71 15.87 16.71
C ASP A 402 11.71 15.79 17.88
N GLY A 403 11.93 14.91 18.87
CA GLY A 403 11.00 14.71 20.01
C GLY A 403 9.67 14.07 19.62
N LEU A 404 9.67 13.23 18.57
CA LEU A 404 8.51 12.57 17.98
C LEU A 404 8.39 11.09 18.37
N ASP A 405 8.97 10.65 19.49
CA ASP A 405 8.94 9.24 19.92
C ASP A 405 7.52 8.68 20.07
N ALA A 406 6.60 9.46 20.66
CA ALA A 406 5.21 9.04 20.83
C ALA A 406 4.45 8.96 19.49
N PRO A 407 4.48 10.00 18.61
CA PRO A 407 3.97 9.89 17.25
C PRO A 407 4.55 8.71 16.48
N TRP A 408 5.87 8.51 16.52
CA TRP A 408 6.54 7.40 15.84
C TRP A 408 5.99 6.04 16.30
N ARG A 409 5.88 5.82 17.61
CA ARG A 409 5.33 4.57 18.16
C ARG A 409 3.89 4.34 17.73
N GLU A 410 3.04 5.37 17.78
CA GLU A 410 1.65 5.29 17.31
C GLU A 410 1.58 4.91 15.82
N ARG A 411 2.40 5.55 14.97
CA ARG A 411 2.44 5.22 13.52
C ARG A 411 2.96 3.81 13.26
N LEU A 412 3.99 3.39 13.98
CA LEU A 412 4.56 2.06 13.84
C LEU A 412 3.56 0.98 14.24
N GLU A 413 2.98 1.08 15.43
CA GLU A 413 2.01 0.11 15.94
C GLU A 413 0.76 0.06 15.07
N GLY A 414 0.24 1.21 14.62
CA GLY A 414 -0.89 1.24 13.69
C GLY A 414 -0.58 0.57 12.34
N ALA A 415 0.60 0.82 11.77
CA ALA A 415 1.02 0.17 10.52
C ALA A 415 1.18 -1.36 10.71
N VAL A 416 1.75 -1.80 11.83
CA VAL A 416 1.91 -3.22 12.17
C VAL A 416 0.57 -3.90 12.43
N ALA A 417 -0.35 -3.24 13.13
CA ALA A 417 -1.72 -3.72 13.33
C ALA A 417 -2.46 -3.89 12.00
N ALA A 418 -2.31 -2.94 11.07
CA ALA A 418 -2.87 -3.05 9.72
C ALA A 418 -2.23 -4.20 8.91
N VAL A 419 -0.95 -4.49 9.13
CA VAL A 419 -0.30 -5.67 8.54
C VAL A 419 -0.90 -6.96 9.09
N TRP A 420 -1.04 -7.06 10.41
CA TRP A 420 -1.65 -8.20 11.10
C TRP A 420 -3.09 -8.46 10.65
N ALA A 421 -3.90 -7.40 10.50
CA ALA A 421 -5.32 -7.49 10.16
C ALA A 421 -5.59 -8.13 8.78
N ARG A 422 -4.59 -8.18 7.89
CA ARG A 422 -4.71 -8.73 6.52
C ARG A 422 -4.26 -10.19 6.40
N GLN A 423 -3.88 -10.80 7.52
CA GLN A 423 -3.30 -12.13 7.60
C GLN A 423 -4.38 -13.15 8.04
N THR A 424 -4.42 -14.32 7.41
CA THR A 424 -5.13 -15.50 7.94
C THR A 424 -4.31 -16.77 7.66
N GLY A 425 -3.98 -17.54 8.70
CA GLY A 425 -3.26 -18.83 8.58
C GLY A 425 -1.89 -18.75 7.88
N GLY A 426 -0.97 -17.92 8.37
CA GLY A 426 0.29 -17.60 7.69
C GLY A 426 0.25 -16.80 6.37
N ILE A 427 -0.89 -16.62 5.71
CA ILE A 427 -0.98 -15.98 4.38
C ILE A 427 -1.67 -14.61 4.43
N TRP A 428 -1.21 -13.67 3.61
CA TRP A 428 -1.81 -12.35 3.47
C TRP A 428 -2.73 -12.30 2.25
N THR A 429 -3.90 -11.71 2.46
CA THR A 429 -4.93 -11.65 1.42
C THR A 429 -5.12 -10.23 0.91
N TRP A 430 -5.14 -10.08 -0.41
CA TRP A 430 -5.61 -8.88 -1.08
C TRP A 430 -7.15 -8.84 -1.05
N ASP A 431 -7.70 -7.63 -0.95
CA ASP A 431 -9.11 -7.32 -0.67
C ASP A 431 -10.16 -8.33 -1.22
N GLN A 432 -11.10 -8.75 -0.37
CA GLN A 432 -12.03 -9.86 -0.66
C GLN A 432 -13.05 -9.54 -1.76
N SER A 433 -13.29 -8.26 -2.05
CA SER A 433 -14.18 -7.82 -3.13
C SER A 433 -13.56 -7.91 -4.52
N ASP A 434 -12.28 -8.26 -4.62
CA ASP A 434 -11.60 -8.38 -5.92
C ASP A 434 -11.94 -9.73 -6.59
N THR A 435 -12.65 -9.66 -7.72
CA THR A 435 -13.02 -10.82 -8.55
C THR A 435 -11.89 -11.30 -9.45
N THR A 436 -10.75 -10.60 -9.50
CA THR A 436 -9.65 -10.84 -10.45
C THR A 436 -8.69 -11.98 -10.09
N GLY A 437 -9.07 -12.89 -9.19
CA GLY A 437 -8.32 -14.13 -8.89
C GLY A 437 -7.02 -13.98 -8.08
N LEU A 438 -6.44 -12.78 -7.97
CA LEU A 438 -5.21 -12.54 -7.18
C LEU A 438 -5.52 -12.27 -5.70
N ARG A 439 -6.15 -13.23 -5.03
CA ARG A 439 -6.56 -13.09 -3.61
C ARG A 439 -5.42 -13.26 -2.63
N GLN A 440 -4.44 -14.09 -2.93
CA GLN A 440 -3.33 -14.41 -2.02
C GLN A 440 -1.97 -14.24 -2.72
N PRO A 441 -1.61 -13.01 -3.12
CA PRO A 441 -0.39 -12.78 -3.86
C PRO A 441 0.86 -13.08 -3.02
N MET A 442 1.81 -13.80 -3.62
CA MET A 442 3.08 -14.17 -2.97
C MET A 442 3.85 -12.95 -2.43
N TRP A 443 3.81 -11.84 -3.17
CA TRP A 443 4.48 -10.60 -2.80
C TRP A 443 3.94 -9.99 -1.49
N MET A 444 2.64 -10.16 -1.22
CA MET A 444 1.99 -9.58 -0.03
C MET A 444 2.34 -10.39 1.20
N THR A 445 2.36 -11.72 1.09
CA THR A 445 2.84 -12.62 2.15
C THR A 445 4.30 -12.32 2.48
N TYR A 446 5.17 -12.15 1.49
CA TYR A 446 6.57 -11.74 1.73
C TYR A 446 6.65 -10.40 2.47
N GLN A 447 5.93 -9.38 2.01
CA GLN A 447 5.96 -8.05 2.63
C GLN A 447 5.43 -8.07 4.07
N GLY A 448 4.34 -8.82 4.32
CA GLY A 448 3.77 -9.00 5.66
C GLY A 448 4.75 -9.70 6.61
N LEU A 449 5.28 -10.86 6.23
CA LEU A 449 6.27 -11.59 7.02
C LEU A 449 7.52 -10.74 7.29
N SER A 450 8.03 -10.05 6.27
CA SER A 450 9.21 -9.20 6.41
C SER A 450 8.98 -8.03 7.38
N ALA A 451 7.79 -7.42 7.37
CA ALA A 451 7.46 -6.32 8.28
C ALA A 451 7.32 -6.82 9.72
N LEU A 452 6.55 -7.90 9.94
CA LEU A 452 6.34 -8.45 11.27
C LEU A 452 7.62 -9.00 11.90
N ARG A 453 8.48 -9.64 11.11
CA ARG A 453 9.79 -10.11 11.59
C ARG A 453 10.68 -8.95 12.01
N ALA A 454 10.70 -7.86 11.23
CA ALA A 454 11.47 -6.67 11.58
C ALA A 454 10.95 -6.01 12.86
N HIS A 455 9.63 -5.92 13.03
CA HIS A 455 9.01 -5.39 14.26
C HIS A 455 9.34 -6.25 15.48
N ALA A 456 9.25 -7.59 15.37
CA ALA A 456 9.60 -8.48 16.46
C ALA A 456 11.08 -8.40 16.86
N VAL A 457 11.99 -8.25 15.89
CA VAL A 457 13.41 -8.02 16.20
C VAL A 457 13.58 -6.72 16.99
N TRP A 458 12.92 -5.64 16.56
CA TRP A 458 12.96 -4.36 17.26
C TRP A 458 12.39 -4.45 18.69
N MET A 459 11.24 -5.09 18.89
CA MET A 459 10.62 -5.29 20.21
C MET A 459 11.50 -6.08 21.20
N CYS A 460 12.39 -6.94 20.68
CA CYS A 460 13.28 -7.76 21.48
C CYS A 460 14.69 -7.16 21.65
N GLN A 461 14.95 -5.95 21.14
CA GLN A 461 16.22 -5.27 21.42
C GLN A 461 16.25 -4.84 22.88
N PRO A 462 17.35 -5.12 23.61
CA PRO A 462 17.51 -4.61 24.98
C PRO A 462 17.47 -3.07 24.94
N ASP A 463 16.79 -2.46 25.91
CA ASP A 463 16.73 -1.00 26.06
C ASP A 463 18.16 -0.43 26.01
N HIS A 464 18.44 0.39 25.00
CA HIS A 464 19.73 1.06 24.80
C HIS A 464 19.81 2.36 25.59
#